data_AF-A0A2V9D724-F1
#
_entry.id   AF-A0A2V9D724-F1
#
_cell.length_a   1.000
_cell.length_b   1.000
_cell.length_c   1.000
_cell.angle_alpha   90.00
_cell.angle_beta   90.00
_cell.angle_gamma   90.00
#
_symmetry.space_group_name_H-M   'P 1'
#
loop_
_entity.id
_entity.type
_entity.pdbx_description
1 polymer ?
#
loop_
_entity_poly.entity_id
_entity_poly.type
_entity_poly.pdbx_seq_one_letter_code
_entity_poly.pdbx_strand_id
1 'polypeptide(L)'
;MTSAHIRKLHVGGAMIEMDNGTVEVLNPAEILRNQDGIFEVTSPYGHVFQVTCRRGVKMAVREISEPQRAPRTENIAWRIKRVARAVA
;
A
#
# COMPACT_ATOMS: atom_id res chain seq x y z
N MET A 1 6.39 -24.12 18.99
CA MET A 1 5.09 -23.42 19.13
C MET A 1 5.31 -21.99 18.68
N THR A 2 4.65 -21.61 17.59
CA THR A 2 4.86 -20.39 16.79
C THR A 2 4.43 -19.13 17.55
N SER A 3 5.40 -18.27 17.84
CA SER A 3 5.19 -16.95 18.44
C SER A 3 4.79 -15.96 17.34
N ALA A 4 3.49 -15.75 17.14
CA ALA A 4 2.98 -14.66 16.29
C ALA A 4 3.25 -13.32 16.98
N HIS A 5 4.21 -12.57 16.44
CA HIS A 5 4.60 -11.25 16.95
C HIS A 5 3.69 -10.19 16.29
N ILE A 6 2.45 -10.07 16.77
CA ILE A 6 1.53 -9.01 16.34
C ILE A 6 2.04 -7.69 16.93
N ARG A 7 2.69 -6.85 16.13
CA ARG A 7 3.11 -5.50 16.54
C ARG A 7 2.13 -4.46 16.03
N LYS A 8 1.42 -3.86 16.99
CA LYS A 8 0.75 -2.54 16.97
C LYS A 8 -0.31 -2.30 15.88
N LEU A 9 -1.56 -2.55 16.25
CA LEU A 9 -2.72 -1.77 15.78
C LEU A 9 -2.60 -0.34 16.34
N HIS A 10 -2.30 0.64 15.49
CA HIS A 10 -2.49 2.06 15.81
C HIS A 10 -3.82 2.52 15.23
N VAL A 11 -4.65 3.11 16.09
CA VAL A 11 -5.99 3.60 15.81
C VAL A 11 -5.93 4.75 14.79
N GLY A 12 -6.55 4.54 13.62
CA GLY A 12 -6.68 5.53 12.55
C GLY A 12 -6.42 4.92 11.16
N GLY A 13 -7.40 4.18 10.64
CA GLY A 13 -7.29 3.40 9.41
C GLY A 13 -6.75 1.99 9.68
N ALA A 14 -7.54 0.96 9.37
CA ALA A 14 -7.10 -0.42 9.54
C ALA A 14 -5.89 -0.66 8.62
N MET A 15 -4.72 -0.85 9.22
CA MET A 15 -3.49 -1.25 8.54
C MET A 15 -3.15 -2.67 8.99
N ILE A 16 -3.08 -3.60 8.05
CA ILE A 16 -2.64 -4.98 8.31
C ILE A 16 -1.32 -5.16 7.58
N GLU A 17 -0.22 -5.28 8.33
CA GLU A 17 1.08 -5.64 7.76
C GLU A 17 1.10 -7.14 7.44
N MET A 18 1.37 -7.47 6.19
CA MET A 18 1.60 -8.85 5.73
C MET A 18 3.09 -9.18 5.82
N ASP A 19 3.41 -10.47 6.01
CA ASP A 19 4.79 -10.98 6.13
C ASP A 19 5.70 -10.67 4.92
N ASN A 20 5.13 -10.25 3.80
CA ASN A 20 5.85 -9.88 2.57
C ASN A 20 6.16 -8.37 2.44
N GLY A 21 5.96 -7.58 3.51
CA GLY A 21 6.15 -6.12 3.49
C GLY A 21 5.08 -5.36 2.69
N THR A 22 3.94 -6.01 2.43
CA THR A 22 2.74 -5.38 1.88
C THR A 22 1.81 -5.00 3.04
N VAL A 23 1.20 -3.83 2.96
CA VAL A 23 0.23 -3.36 3.95
C VAL A 23 -1.14 -3.27 3.30
N GLU A 24 -2.14 -3.89 3.92
CA GLU A 24 -3.55 -3.70 3.54
C GLU A 24 -4.14 -2.51 4.26
N VAL A 25 -4.80 -1.63 3.50
CA VAL A 25 -5.32 -0.34 3.99
C VAL A 25 -6.65 -0.01 3.34
N LEU A 26 -7.51 0.74 4.03
CA LEU A 26 -8.76 1.25 3.45
C LEU A 26 -8.54 2.51 2.62
N ASN A 27 -7.61 3.37 3.05
CA ASN A 27 -7.30 4.64 2.38
C ASN A 27 -5.80 4.76 2.13
N PRO A 28 -5.30 4.47 0.92
CA PRO A 28 -3.87 4.55 0.65
C PRO A 28 -3.32 5.99 0.70
N ALA A 29 -4.13 7.00 0.42
CA ALA A 29 -3.68 8.40 0.46
C ALA A 29 -3.34 8.86 1.88
N GLU A 30 -4.10 8.40 2.89
CA GLU A 30 -3.82 8.70 4.30
C GLU A 30 -2.48 8.11 4.76
N ILE A 31 -2.15 6.91 4.30
CA ILE A 31 -0.91 6.24 4.67
C ILE A 31 0.29 6.87 3.96
N LEU A 32 0.13 7.21 2.68
CA LEU A 32 1.22 7.68 1.83
C LEU A 32 1.55 9.17 1.97
N ARG A 33 0.64 10.01 2.46
CA ARG A 33 0.83 11.48 2.54
C ARG A 33 2.07 11.93 3.32
N ASN A 34 2.51 11.13 4.29
CA ASN A 34 3.65 11.44 5.17
C ASN A 34 4.86 10.53 4.89
N GLN A 35 4.85 9.82 3.78
CA GLN A 35 5.90 8.88 3.42
C GLN A 35 6.79 9.48 2.32
N ASP A 36 8.05 9.07 2.32
CA ASP A 36 8.99 9.31 1.24
C ASP A 36 9.31 7.98 0.57
N GLY A 37 9.33 7.95 -0.77
CA GLY A 37 9.72 6.78 -1.55
C GLY A 37 8.78 6.48 -2.72
N ILE A 38 9.03 5.34 -3.36
CA ILE A 38 8.21 4.80 -4.45
C ILE A 38 7.47 3.58 -3.93
N PHE A 39 6.16 3.58 -4.15
CA PHE A 39 5.23 2.55 -3.69
C PHE A 39 4.48 1.95 -4.86
N GLU A 40 4.18 0.68 -4.74
CA GLU A 40 3.22 -0.01 -5.59
C GLU A 40 1.92 -0.12 -4.79
N VAL A 41 0.83 0.36 -5.37
CA VAL A 41 -0.49 0.40 -4.76
C VAL A 41 -1.42 -0.40 -5.64
N THR A 42 -1.92 -1.52 -5.12
CA THR A 42 -2.87 -2.37 -5.82
C THR A 42 -4.28 -2.08 -5.31
N SER A 43 -5.20 -1.82 -6.23
CA SER A 43 -6.61 -1.62 -5.91
C SER A 43 -7.30 -2.94 -5.57
N PRO A 44 -8.45 -2.88 -4.87
CA PRO A 44 -9.32 -4.04 -4.67
C PRO A 44 -9.69 -4.77 -5.96
N TYR A 45 -9.65 -4.06 -7.10
CA TYR A 45 -10.02 -4.56 -8.42
C TYR A 45 -8.82 -5.10 -9.23
N GLY A 46 -7.62 -5.10 -8.64
CA GLY A 46 -6.40 -5.62 -9.27
C GLY A 46 -5.64 -4.63 -10.16
N HIS A 47 -6.02 -3.34 -10.17
CA HIS A 47 -5.22 -2.31 -10.85
C HIS A 47 -3.99 -1.99 -10.02
N VAL A 48 -2.83 -1.85 -10.66
CA VAL A 48 -1.58 -1.54 -9.98
C VAL A 48 -1.10 -0.15 -10.37
N PHE A 49 -0.84 0.66 -9.36
CA PHE A 49 -0.35 2.02 -9.47
C PHE A 49 1.04 2.13 -8.86
N GLN A 50 1.94 2.83 -9.53
CA GLN A 50 3.14 3.36 -8.93
C GLN A 50 2.82 4.73 -8.33
N VAL A 51 3.08 4.88 -7.04
CA VAL A 51 2.92 6.15 -6.32
C VAL A 51 4.29 6.61 -5.82
N THR A 52 4.73 7.75 -6.31
CA THR A 52 5.95 8.41 -5.85
C THR A 52 5.55 9.48 -4.84
N CYS A 53 5.99 9.29 -3.59
CA CYS A 53 5.76 10.20 -2.48
C CYS A 53 7.05 10.93 -2.13
N ARG A 54 6.97 12.24 -1.99
CA ARG A 54 8.05 13.09 -1.50
C ARG A 54 7.46 14.09 -0.51
N ARG A 55 8.02 14.18 0.68
CA ARG A 55 7.54 15.03 1.75
C ARG A 55 7.51 16.49 1.29
N GLY A 56 6.37 17.14 1.51
CA GLY A 56 6.14 18.54 1.10
C GLY A 56 5.86 18.74 -0.39
N VAL A 57 5.74 17.66 -1.18
CA VAL A 57 5.43 17.71 -2.62
C VAL A 57 4.15 16.91 -2.90
N LYS A 58 3.44 17.28 -3.98
CA LYS A 58 2.28 16.53 -4.46
C LYS A 58 2.70 15.09 -4.84
N MET A 59 1.91 14.10 -4.42
CA MET A 59 2.11 12.71 -4.82
C MET A 59 1.94 12.56 -6.34
N ALA A 60 2.86 11.85 -6.98
CA ALA A 60 2.74 11.46 -8.38
C ALA A 60 2.20 10.02 -8.46
N VAL A 61 1.14 9.82 -9.24
CA VAL A 61 0.49 8.51 -9.41
C VAL A 61 0.54 8.14 -10.88
N ARG A 62 1.00 6.93 -11.18
CA ARG A 62 1.07 6.36 -12.52
C ARG A 62 0.49 4.96 -12.51
N GLU A 63 -0.47 4.65 -13.37
CA GLU A 63 -0.91 3.28 -13.59
C GLU A 63 0.17 2.51 -14.36
N ILE A 64 0.53 1.31 -13.88
CA ILE A 64 1.65 0.53 -14.44
C ILE A 64 1.26 -0.86 -14.94
N SER A 65 0.01 -1.30 -14.75
CA SER A 65 -0.47 -2.53 -15.35
C SER A 65 -1.98 -2.55 -15.53
N GLU A 66 -2.43 -3.23 -16.59
CA GLU A 66 -3.81 -3.67 -16.75
C GLU A 66 -4.23 -4.61 -15.60
N PRO A 67 -5.50 -4.61 -15.21
CA PRO A 67 -5.97 -5.37 -14.05
C PRO A 67 -5.67 -6.85 -14.22
N GLN A 68 -4.77 -7.39 -13.38
CA GLN A 68 -4.62 -8.83 -13.26
C GLN A 68 -5.88 -9.35 -12.57
N ARG A 69 -6.75 -9.96 -13.38
CA ARG A 69 -8.01 -10.65 -13.03
C ARG A 69 -8.14 -10.92 -11.52
N ALA A 70 -8.83 -10.03 -10.80
CA ALA A 70 -8.97 -10.14 -9.36
C ALA A 70 -9.77 -11.42 -9.00
N PRO A 71 -9.21 -12.36 -8.23
CA PRO A 71 -10.01 -13.44 -7.68
C PRO A 71 -10.73 -12.91 -6.43
N ARG A 72 -12.06 -12.81 -6.55
CA ARG A 72 -13.07 -12.66 -5.49
C ARG A 72 -13.23 -11.25 -4.90
N THR A 73 -14.45 -10.74 -5.09
CA THR A 73 -15.03 -9.45 -4.69
C THR A 73 -15.17 -9.24 -3.17
N GLU A 74 -14.46 -9.98 -2.34
CA GLU A 74 -14.66 -9.98 -0.89
C GLU A 74 -13.71 -9.03 -0.13
N ASN A 75 -12.62 -8.57 -0.77
CA ASN A 75 -11.63 -7.73 -0.11
C ASN A 75 -11.65 -6.30 -0.68
N ILE A 76 -12.18 -5.36 0.12
CA ILE A 76 -12.29 -3.92 -0.22
C ILE A 76 -10.97 -3.17 0.12
N ALA A 77 -9.94 -3.88 0.61
CA ALA A 77 -8.68 -3.27 0.99
C ALA A 77 -7.74 -3.00 -0.21
N TRP A 78 -7.07 -1.86 -0.15
CA TRP A 78 -5.94 -1.54 -1.01
C TRP A 78 -4.68 -2.18 -0.45
N ARG A 79 -3.76 -2.58 -1.32
CA ARG A 79 -2.48 -3.17 -0.92
C ARG A 79 -1.35 -2.23 -1.30
N ILE A 80 -0.52 -1.85 -0.32
CA ILE A 80 0.63 -0.98 -0.52
C ILE A 80 1.90 -1.78 -0.30
N LYS A 81 2.82 -1.75 -1.26
CA LYS A 81 4.16 -2.31 -1.15
C LYS A 81 5.19 -1.23 -1.43
N ARG A 82 6.20 -1.09 -0.57
CA ARG A 82 7.32 -0.18 -0.84
C ARG A 82 8.25 -0.82 -1.85
N VAL A 83 8.54 -0.12 -2.96
CA VAL A 83 9.42 -0.59 -4.04
C VAL A 83 10.80 0.05 -3.94
N ALA A 84 10.86 1.33 -3.55
CA ALA A 84 12.13 2.01 -3.32
C ALA A 84 12.02 3.04 -2.19
N ARG A 85 13.09 3.18 -1.41
CA ARG A 85 13.19 4.20 -0.34
C ARG A 85 13.72 5.55 -0.87
N ALA A 86 14.45 5.55 -1.98
CA ALA A 86 15.06 6.75 -2.55
C ALA A 86 14.23 7.27 -3.73
N VAL A 87 13.82 8.53 -3.65
CA VAL A 87 13.53 9.36 -4.82
C VAL A 87 14.72 10.31 -4.89
N ALA A 88 15.61 10.11 -5.86
CA ALA A 88 16.78 10.96 -6.05
C ALA A 88 16.38 12.42 -6.38
#